data_AF-A0A0B7BYC8-F1
#
_entry.id   AF-A0A0B7BYC8-F1
#
_cell.length_a   1.000
_cell.length_b   1.000
_cell.length_c   1.000
_cell.angle_alpha   90.00
_cell.angle_beta   90.00
_cell.angle_gamma   90.00
#
_symmetry.space_group_name_H-M   'P 1'
#
loop_
_entity.id
_entity.type
_entity.pdbx_description
1 polymer ?
#
loop_
_entity_poly.entity_id
_entity_poly.type
_entity_poly.pdbx_seq_one_letter_code
_entity_poly.pdbx_strand_id
1 'polypeptide(L)'
;VTWQPPSPHLRNGPILGYTLQYKHTGFKGGVVTTITTEKDIREYSLTEVLVNETYSFQIAASTVNGTGPYSKWETVFVEQSSNTESTENG
;
A
#
# COMPACT_ATOMS: atom_id res chain seq x y z
N VAL A 1 0.90 5.09 0.62
CA VAL A 1 1.74 4.04 0.01
C VAL A 1 1.88 4.34 -1.47
N THR A 2 3.10 4.30 -2.01
CA THR A 2 3.38 4.49 -3.44
C THR A 2 4.09 3.25 -3.99
N TRP A 3 3.86 2.90 -5.26
CA TRP A 3 4.47 1.73 -5.88
C TRP A 3 4.86 1.97 -7.34
N GLN A 4 5.75 1.10 -7.85
CA GLN A 4 6.14 1.05 -9.25
C GLN A 4 5.64 -0.23 -9.92
N PRO A 5 5.36 -0.21 -11.23
CA PRO A 5 5.01 -1.42 -11.95
C PRO A 5 6.13 -2.47 -11.85
N PRO A 6 5.82 -3.77 -11.67
CA PRO A 6 6.81 -4.82 -11.80
C PRO A 6 7.38 -4.85 -13.22
N SER A 7 8.65 -5.26 -13.34
CA SER A 7 9.36 -5.38 -14.61
C SER A 7 8.61 -6.28 -15.60
N PRO A 8 8.69 -6.01 -16.93
CA PRO A 8 7.96 -6.78 -17.95
C PRO A 8 8.06 -8.29 -17.86
N HIS A 9 9.23 -8.82 -17.52
CA HIS A 9 9.51 -10.25 -17.39
C HIS A 9 8.89 -10.89 -16.13
N LEU A 10 8.47 -10.09 -15.15
CA LEU A 10 7.79 -10.55 -13.93
C LEU A 10 6.26 -10.46 -14.05
N ARG A 11 5.75 -9.96 -15.18
CA ARG A 11 4.32 -9.80 -15.43
C ARG A 11 3.80 -10.98 -16.23
N ASN A 12 2.79 -11.67 -15.73
CA ASN A 12 2.08 -12.72 -16.45
C ASN A 12 1.06 -12.14 -17.46
N GLY A 13 1.43 -11.09 -18.20
CA GLY A 13 0.55 -10.37 -19.14
C GLY A 13 0.40 -8.87 -18.85
N PRO A 14 -0.45 -8.16 -19.62
CA PRO A 14 -0.71 -6.74 -19.41
C PRO A 14 -1.31 -6.46 -18.02
N ILE A 15 -0.84 -5.41 -17.37
CA ILE A 15 -1.39 -4.95 -16.08
C ILE A 15 -2.73 -4.25 -16.35
N LEU A 16 -3.77 -4.71 -15.65
CA LEU A 16 -5.10 -4.12 -15.64
C LEU A 16 -5.36 -3.29 -14.38
N GLY A 17 -4.58 -3.51 -13.33
CA GLY A 17 -4.74 -2.84 -12.05
C GLY A 17 -3.74 -3.33 -11.01
N TYR A 18 -3.93 -2.87 -9.78
CA TYR A 18 -3.17 -3.35 -8.63
C TYR A 18 -4.12 -3.74 -7.51
N THR A 19 -3.76 -4.82 -6.82
CA THR A 19 -4.43 -5.26 -5.60
C THR A 19 -3.54 -4.92 -4.42
N LEU A 20 -3.95 -3.95 -3.62
CA LEU A 20 -3.32 -3.55 -2.37
C LEU A 20 -4.04 -4.26 -1.22
N GLN A 21 -3.27 -4.88 -0.33
CA GLN A 21 -3.78 -5.43 0.92
C GLN A 21 -3.12 -4.73 2.09
N TYR A 22 -3.91 -4.43 3.12
CA TYR A 22 -3.38 -3.89 4.36
C TYR A 22 -4.09 -4.49 5.57
N LYS A 23 -3.38 -4.51 6.70
CA LYS A 23 -3.89 -4.99 7.98
C LYS A 23 -3.30 -4.21 9.13
N HIS A 24 -4.10 -4.06 10.18
CA HIS A 24 -3.64 -3.59 11.48
C HIS A 24 -2.93 -4.73 12.21
N THR A 25 -1.65 -4.56 12.55
CA THR A 25 -0.80 -5.62 13.12
C THR A 25 -0.72 -5.62 14.64
N GLY A 26 -1.31 -4.64 15.33
CA GLY A 26 -1.35 -4.58 16.79
C GLY A 26 -2.15 -5.71 17.45
N PHE A 27 -3.08 -6.34 16.70
CA PHE A 27 -3.89 -7.46 17.18
C PHE A 27 -3.58 -8.78 16.46
N LYS A 28 -3.46 -9.88 17.23
CA LYS A 28 -3.41 -11.24 16.65
C LYS A 28 -4.72 -11.48 15.89
N GLY A 29 -4.62 -11.66 14.57
CA GLY A 29 -5.77 -11.91 13.69
C GLY A 29 -6.31 -10.67 12.96
N GLY A 30 -5.51 -9.60 12.82
CA GLY A 30 -5.89 -8.40 12.10
C GLY A 30 -6.58 -8.67 10.75
N VAL A 31 -7.75 -8.07 10.56
CA VAL A 31 -8.55 -8.20 9.34
C VAL A 31 -7.77 -7.64 8.17
N VAL A 32 -7.55 -8.45 7.13
CA VAL A 32 -6.93 -8.00 5.89
C VAL A 32 -7.98 -7.31 5.05
N THR A 33 -7.78 -6.02 4.81
CA THR A 33 -8.58 -5.25 3.87
C THR A 33 -7.91 -5.30 2.50
N THR A 34 -8.71 -5.53 1.45
CA THR A 34 -8.24 -5.62 0.06
C THR A 34 -8.84 -4.49 -0.76
N ILE A 35 -8.00 -3.78 -1.50
CA ILE A 35 -8.36 -2.67 -2.38
C ILE A 35 -7.84 -2.99 -3.78
N THR A 36 -8.70 -2.80 -4.78
CA THR A 36 -8.32 -2.87 -6.19
C THR A 36 -8.27 -1.47 -6.79
N THR A 37 -7.25 -1.22 -7.60
CA THR A 37 -7.03 0.07 -8.27
C THR A 37 -6.89 -0.14 -9.77
N GLU A 38 -7.10 0.92 -10.55
CA GLU A 38 -6.89 0.92 -11.99
C GLU A 38 -5.40 0.84 -12.36
N LYS A 39 -5.10 0.43 -13.60
CA LYS A 39 -3.73 0.19 -14.09
C LYS A 39 -2.82 1.41 -14.02
N ASP A 40 -3.34 2.63 -13.96
CA ASP A 40 -2.56 3.88 -14.02
C ASP A 40 -2.33 4.50 -12.63
N ILE A 41 -3.01 3.99 -11.59
CA ILE A 41 -2.81 4.42 -10.21
C ILE A 41 -1.52 3.85 -9.64
N ARG A 42 -0.71 4.71 -9.03
CA ARG A 42 0.60 4.37 -8.43
C ARG A 42 0.69 4.69 -6.95
N GLU A 43 -0.40 5.18 -6.37
CA GLU A 43 -0.45 5.58 -4.98
C GLU A 43 -1.82 5.32 -4.36
N TYR A 44 -1.82 5.11 -3.05
CA TYR A 44 -3.01 5.00 -2.23
C TYR A 44 -2.75 5.62 -0.86
N SER A 45 -3.68 6.46 -0.42
CA SER A 45 -3.64 7.14 0.88
C SER A 45 -4.68 6.54 1.81
N LEU A 46 -4.23 6.00 2.93
CA LEU A 46 -5.11 5.51 3.99
C LEU A 46 -5.38 6.68 4.96
N THR A 47 -6.63 7.15 5.01
CA THR A 47 -7.00 8.35 5.78
C THR A 47 -7.44 8.04 7.21
N GLU A 48 -8.03 6.87 7.45
CA GLU A 48 -8.56 6.46 8.75
C GLU A 48 -7.55 5.58 9.50
N VAL A 49 -6.34 6.11 9.73
CA VAL A 49 -5.31 5.44 10.52
C VAL A 49 -5.39 5.85 11.99
N LEU A 50 -5.25 4.87 12.87
CA LEU A 50 -5.05 5.12 14.29
C LEU A 50 -3.57 5.41 14.54
N VAL A 51 -3.32 6.32 15.47
CA VAL A 51 -1.97 6.71 15.83
C VAL A 51 -1.43 5.82 16.95
N ASN A 52 -0.11 5.67 16.99
CA ASN A 52 0.62 4.71 17.81
C ASN A 52 0.24 3.27 17.49
N GLU A 53 -0.16 3.03 16.25
CA GLU A 53 -0.56 1.72 15.75
C GLU A 53 0.26 1.32 14.54
N THR A 54 0.45 0.01 14.39
CA THR A 54 1.26 -0.55 13.30
C THR A 54 0.36 -1.13 12.22
N TYR A 55 0.67 -0.81 10.97
CA TYR A 55 -0.02 -1.32 9.79
C TYR A 55 0.98 -2.03 8.88
N SER A 56 0.59 -3.18 8.33
CA SER A 56 1.35 -3.83 7.25
C SER A 56 0.60 -3.74 5.93
N PHE A 57 1.35 -3.57 4.85
CA PHE A 57 0.86 -3.43 3.48
C PHE A 57 1.57 -4.40 2.55
N GLN A 58 0.87 -4.96 1.57
CA GLN A 58 1.48 -5.67 0.45
C GLN A 58 0.70 -5.37 -0.83
N ILE A 59 1.36 -5.46 -1.97
CA ILE A 59 0.74 -5.14 -3.26
C ILE A 59 1.09 -6.15 -4.32
N ALA A 60 0.13 -6.47 -5.18
CA ALA A 60 0.31 -7.31 -6.35
C ALA A 60 -0.20 -6.60 -7.61
N ALA A 61 0.43 -6.87 -8.76
CA ALA A 61 -0.12 -6.49 -10.05
C ALA A 61 -1.24 -7.45 -10.46
N SER A 62 -2.36 -6.90 -10.91
CA SER A 62 -3.50 -7.64 -11.43
C SER A 62 -3.48 -7.62 -12.95
N THR A 63 -3.57 -8.80 -13.56
CA THR A 63 -3.47 -9.01 -15.01
C THR A 63 -4.69 -9.75 -15.55
N VAL A 64 -4.79 -9.91 -16.86
CA VAL A 64 -5.81 -10.76 -17.52
C VAL A 64 -5.80 -12.21 -17.01
N ASN A 65 -4.65 -12.69 -16.52
CA ASN A 65 -4.47 -14.04 -15.99
C ASN A 65 -4.69 -14.12 -14.47
N GLY A 66 -5.16 -13.04 -13.85
CA GLY A 66 -5.39 -12.92 -12.41
C GLY A 66 -4.32 -12.08 -11.69
N THR A 67 -4.36 -12.15 -10.36
CA THR A 67 -3.44 -11.44 -9.47
C THR A 67 -2.09 -12.14 -9.44
N GLY A 68 -1.02 -11.41 -9.73
CA GLY A 68 0.35 -11.89 -9.62
C GLY A 68 0.81 -12.10 -8.17
N PRO A 69 2.09 -12.42 -7.95
CA PRO A 69 2.63 -12.54 -6.60
C PRO A 69 2.58 -11.19 -5.89
N TYR A 70 2.22 -11.22 -4.60
CA TYR A 70 2.33 -10.04 -3.74
C TYR A 70 3.78 -9.72 -3.42
N SER A 71 4.05 -8.44 -3.19
CA SER A 71 5.27 -7.98 -2.53
C SER A 71 5.38 -8.60 -1.13
N LYS A 72 6.55 -8.45 -0.50
CA LYS A 72 6.65 -8.69 0.94
C LYS A 72 5.73 -7.71 1.68
N TRP A 73 5.32 -8.12 2.88
CA TRP A 73 4.62 -7.23 3.80
C TRP A 73 5.60 -6.16 4.28
N GLU A 74 5.30 -4.92 3.94
CA GLU A 74 6.00 -3.75 4.47
C GLU A 74 5.21 -3.21 5.66
N THR A 75 5.89 -2.94 6.76
CA THR A 75 5.26 -2.56 8.03
C THR A 75 5.62 -1.12 8.39
N VAL A 76 4.60 -0.33 8.71
CA VAL A 76 4.72 1.09 9.06
C VAL A 76 4.05 1.32 10.40
N PHE A 77 4.78 1.95 11.32
CA PHE A 77 4.22 2.48 12.55
C PHE A 77 3.69 3.90 12.29
N VAL A 78 2.42 4.13 12.60
CA VAL A 78 1.79 5.45 12.44
C VAL A 78 2.07 6.24 13.70
N GLU A 79 3.00 7.19 13.62
CA GLU A 79 3.31 8.13 14.71
C GLU A 79 2.37 9.34 14.66
N GLN A 80 2.16 10.00 15.82
CA GLN A 80 1.50 11.31 15.81
C GLN A 80 2.46 12.22 15.08
N SER A 81 2.09 12.62 13.87
CA SER A 81 2.75 13.72 13.20
C SER A 81 2.52 14.93 14.09
N SER A 82 3.52 15.32 14.90
CA SER A 82 3.53 16.67 15.44
C SER A 82 3.69 17.57 14.23
N ASN A 83 2.60 18.26 13.86
CA ASN A 83 2.65 19.27 12.82
C ASN A 83 3.73 20.29 13.24
N THR A 84 4.91 20.23 12.63
CA THR A 84 5.91 21.29 12.79
C THR A 84 5.67 22.27 11.65
N GLU A 85 4.76 23.20 11.91
CA GLU A 85 4.62 24.43 11.14
C GLU A 85 5.77 25.39 11.48
N SER A 86 6.21 26.17 10.48
CA SER A 86 7.14 27.32 10.54
C SER A 86 8.64 26.97 10.39
N THR A 87 9.40 27.57 9.47
CA THR A 87 9.61 29.02 9.40
C THR A 87 9.97 29.52 8.00
N GLU A 88 9.29 30.60 7.61
CA GLU A 88 9.66 31.66 6.66
C GLU A 88 11.18 31.92 6.56
N ASN A 89 11.72 32.02 5.35
CA ASN A 89 13.03 32.60 5.03
C ASN A 89 12.96 33.01 3.54
N GLY A 90 13.19 34.23 3.07
CA GLY A 90 13.64 35.51 3.62
C GLY A 90 13.95 36.39 2.40
#